data_AF-A0AB34DDQ5-F1
#
_entry.id   AF-A0AB34DDQ5-F1
#
_cell.length_a   1.000
_cell.length_b   1.000
_cell.length_c   1.000
_cell.angle_alpha   90.00
_cell.angle_beta   90.00
_cell.angle_gamma   90.00
#
_symmetry.space_group_name_H-M   'P 1'
#
loop_
_entity.id
_entity.type
_entity.pdbx_description
1 polymer ?
#
loop_
_entity_poly.entity_id
_entity_poly.type
_entity_poly.pdbx_seq_one_letter_code
_entity_poly.pdbx_strand_id
1 'polypeptide(L)'
;MKVYTVKEMATALGKHEETIKRWLRSGKFPNAFRNSDKEGWKIPEDDLVHIKQGTGFVKEDSQQSQQVVQQEFEELELVKLAYETVTLTSPTEEILNLLSVVGIKRTLEILLIMQQSTSKVKKPDGFIKKAIRENWSPTTIPVKLPKKQSKHIYDLTQQDYEAIENQKQHEYQSKVPLFNWLEE
;
A
#
# COMPACT_ATOMS: atom_id res chain seq x y z
N MET A 1 -1.46 -30.45 38.28
CA MET A 1 -0.55 -29.87 37.26
C MET A 1 0.87 -30.22 37.65
N LYS A 2 1.64 -30.87 36.76
CA LYS A 2 3.07 -31.09 37.02
C LYS A 2 3.82 -29.80 36.72
N VAL A 3 4.71 -29.44 37.63
CA VAL A 3 5.60 -28.28 37.49
C VAL A 3 7.03 -28.80 37.46
N TYR A 4 7.84 -28.22 36.58
CA TYR A 4 9.24 -28.57 36.40
C TYR A 4 10.13 -27.44 36.86
N THR A 5 11.24 -27.81 37.49
CA THR A 5 12.36 -26.88 37.70
C THR A 5 13.15 -26.71 36.41
N VAL A 6 13.97 -25.65 36.34
CA VAL A 6 14.86 -25.39 35.19
C VAL A 6 15.75 -26.60 34.85
N LYS A 7 16.21 -27.33 35.87
CA LYS A 7 17.07 -28.51 35.70
C LYS A 7 16.32 -29.67 35.06
N GLU A 8 15.16 -30.00 35.61
CA GLU A 8 14.32 -31.08 35.08
C GLU A 8 13.85 -30.75 33.66
N MET A 9 13.56 -29.48 33.38
CA MET A 9 13.19 -29.02 32.06
C MET A 9 14.35 -29.07 31.07
N ALA A 10 15.57 -28.74 31.49
CA ALA A 10 16.78 -28.89 30.69
C ALA A 10 17.00 -30.35 30.29
N THR A 11 16.86 -31.29 31.23
CA THR A 11 16.95 -32.73 30.96
C THR A 11 15.83 -33.23 30.05
N ALA A 12 14.59 -32.78 30.26
CA ALA A 12 13.43 -33.21 29.47
C ALA A 12 13.48 -32.73 28.01
N LEU A 13 14.14 -31.60 27.74
CA LEU A 13 14.30 -31.02 26.40
C LEU A 13 15.66 -31.32 25.75
N GLY A 14 16.58 -31.95 26.49
CA GLY A 14 17.96 -32.18 26.05
C GLY A 14 18.71 -30.87 25.73
N LYS A 15 18.41 -29.79 26.46
CA LYS A 15 19.04 -28.47 26.29
C LYS A 15 19.81 -28.06 27.56
N HIS A 16 20.71 -27.10 27.41
CA HIS A 16 21.45 -26.56 28.56
C HIS A 16 20.55 -25.68 29.45
N GLU A 17 20.81 -25.66 30.76
CA GLU A 17 20.04 -24.85 31.73
C GLU A 17 20.04 -23.36 31.37
N GLU A 18 21.15 -22.83 30.87
CA GLU A 18 21.25 -21.43 30.41
C GLU A 18 20.30 -21.11 29.26
N THR A 19 20.03 -22.08 28.37
CA THR A 19 19.07 -21.90 27.28
C THR A 19 17.67 -21.70 27.82
N ILE A 20 17.29 -22.50 28.83
CA ILE A 20 15.99 -22.38 29.50
C ILE A 20 15.89 -21.05 30.26
N LYS A 21 16.93 -20.67 31.01
CA LYS A 21 16.98 -19.35 31.68
C LYS A 21 16.91 -18.18 30.69
N ARG A 22 17.55 -18.29 29.53
CA ARG A 22 17.47 -17.29 28.46
C ARG A 22 16.03 -17.17 27.94
N TRP A 23 15.34 -18.28 27.74
CA TRP A 23 13.94 -18.29 27.29
C TRP A 23 12.97 -17.71 28.31
N LEU A 24 13.21 -17.96 29.60
CA LEU A 24 12.49 -17.31 30.70
C LEU A 24 12.67 -15.79 30.68
N ARG A 25 13.91 -15.29 30.49
CA ARG A 25 14.17 -13.85 30.38
C ARG A 25 13.50 -13.21 29.16
N SER A 26 13.40 -13.95 28.07
CA SER A 26 12.74 -13.51 26.84
C SER A 26 11.22 -13.72 26.84
N GLY A 27 10.61 -14.11 27.97
CA GLY A 27 9.16 -14.25 28.10
C GLY A 27 8.53 -15.40 27.31
N LYS A 28 9.31 -16.43 26.90
CA LYS A 28 8.77 -17.54 26.07
C LYS A 28 7.90 -18.54 26.83
N PHE A 29 7.74 -18.33 28.14
CA PHE A 29 6.99 -19.18 29.04
C PHE A 29 5.90 -18.32 29.70
N PRO A 30 4.69 -18.26 29.14
CA PRO A 30 3.63 -17.37 29.62
C PRO A 30 3.14 -17.75 31.01
N ASN A 31 3.26 -19.03 31.40
CA ASN A 31 2.80 -19.54 32.69
C ASN A 31 3.94 -19.82 33.67
N ALA A 32 5.18 -19.44 33.36
CA ALA A 32 6.30 -19.61 34.28
C ALA A 32 6.24 -18.58 35.40
N PHE A 33 6.47 -19.05 36.63
CA PHE A 33 6.44 -18.19 37.81
C PHE A 33 7.64 -18.46 38.72
N ARG A 34 7.98 -17.46 39.52
CA ARG A 34 9.07 -17.50 40.51
C ARG A 34 8.48 -17.25 41.89
N ASN A 35 8.46 -18.28 42.74
CA ASN A 35 7.91 -18.17 44.09
C ASN A 35 8.82 -17.40 45.05
N SER A 36 10.14 -17.59 44.94
CA SER A 36 11.14 -16.96 45.81
C SER A 36 12.50 -16.97 45.12
N ASP A 37 13.40 -16.09 45.54
CA ASP A 37 14.76 -16.04 44.98
C ASP A 37 15.50 -17.38 45.19
N LYS A 38 15.24 -18.03 46.34
CA LYS A 38 15.78 -19.33 46.75
C LYS A 38 15.14 -20.53 46.03
N GLU A 39 13.87 -20.44 45.64
CA GLU A 39 13.14 -21.56 45.02
C GLU A 39 13.32 -21.62 43.49
N GLY A 40 13.82 -20.55 42.88
CA GLY A 40 14.04 -20.51 41.43
C GLY A 40 12.74 -20.49 40.62
N TRP A 41 12.88 -20.70 39.31
CA TRP A 41 11.77 -20.70 38.35
C TRP A 41 11.06 -22.05 38.32
N LYS A 42 9.72 -22.02 38.33
CA LYS A 42 8.85 -23.18 38.11
C LYS A 42 8.09 -22.98 36.81
N ILE A 43 8.11 -24.02 35.97
CA ILE A 43 7.55 -23.98 34.62
C ILE A 43 6.51 -25.12 34.51
N PRO A 44 5.24 -24.81 34.21
CA PRO A 44 4.20 -25.82 34.04
C PRO A 44 4.44 -26.75 32.84
N GLU A 45 3.87 -27.96 32.88
CA GLU A 45 3.91 -28.91 31.75
C GLU A 45 3.21 -28.38 30.49
N ASP A 46 2.24 -27.49 30.62
CA ASP A 46 1.51 -26.91 29.48
C ASP A 46 2.44 -26.16 28.51
N ASP A 47 3.41 -25.43 29.07
CA ASP A 47 4.41 -24.71 28.30
C ASP A 47 5.40 -25.67 27.57
N LEU A 48 5.49 -26.96 27.97
CA LEU A 48 6.34 -27.96 27.30
C LEU A 48 5.79 -28.40 25.93
N VAL A 49 4.46 -28.44 25.80
CA VAL A 49 3.79 -28.93 24.58
C VAL A 49 4.14 -28.05 23.38
N HIS A 50 4.20 -26.74 23.63
CA HIS A 50 4.57 -25.72 22.66
C HIS A 50 6.02 -25.85 22.15
N ILE A 51 6.92 -26.45 22.95
CA ILE A 51 8.35 -26.60 22.60
C ILE A 51 8.60 -27.86 21.76
N LYS A 52 7.94 -28.97 22.11
CA LYS A 52 8.21 -30.29 21.51
C LYS A 52 7.64 -30.45 20.11
N GLN A 53 6.66 -29.63 19.72
CA GLN A 53 6.03 -29.69 18.40
C GLN A 53 6.88 -29.09 17.26
N GLY A 54 8.15 -28.72 17.51
CA GLY A 54 9.07 -28.31 16.46
C GLY A 54 8.78 -26.91 15.87
N THR A 55 7.81 -26.19 16.43
CA THR A 55 7.58 -24.78 16.18
C THR A 55 8.71 -24.00 16.84
N GLY A 56 9.74 -23.66 16.06
CA GLY A 56 10.69 -22.62 16.45
C GLY A 56 9.90 -21.39 16.90
N PHE A 57 9.98 -21.08 18.19
CA PHE A 57 9.21 -20.03 18.84
C PHE A 57 9.24 -18.74 18.04
N VAL A 58 8.11 -18.50 17.38
CA VAL A 58 7.86 -17.34 16.55
C VAL A 58 7.98 -16.11 17.44
N LYS A 59 8.79 -15.15 17.01
CA LYS A 59 8.85 -13.81 17.60
C LYS A 59 7.46 -13.20 17.42
N GLU A 60 6.79 -12.75 18.47
CA GLU A 60 5.51 -12.04 18.34
C GLU A 60 5.67 -10.76 17.50
N ASP A 61 6.87 -10.15 17.48
CA ASP A 61 7.22 -9.05 16.56
C ASP A 61 7.29 -9.47 15.07
N SER A 62 7.44 -10.78 14.79
CA SER A 62 7.52 -11.33 13.42
C SER A 62 6.16 -11.74 12.87
N GLN A 63 5.16 -12.01 13.71
CA GLN A 63 3.82 -12.36 13.23
C GLN A 63 3.09 -11.14 12.66
N GLN A 64 3.23 -9.98 13.30
CA GLN A 64 2.62 -8.76 12.79
C GLN A 64 3.26 -8.29 11.49
N SER A 65 4.58 -8.44 11.36
CA SER A 65 5.29 -8.15 10.11
C SER A 65 5.02 -9.19 9.02
N GLN A 66 4.85 -10.48 9.34
CA GLN A 66 4.43 -11.48 8.35
C GLN A 66 2.98 -11.32 7.90
N GLN A 67 2.05 -10.95 8.80
CA GLN A 67 0.66 -10.69 8.44
C GLN A 67 0.53 -9.47 7.51
N VAL A 68 1.26 -8.38 7.81
CA VAL A 68 1.27 -7.18 6.95
C VAL A 68 1.84 -7.51 5.56
N VAL A 69 2.95 -8.26 5.50
CA VAL A 69 3.56 -8.66 4.22
C VAL A 69 2.66 -9.62 3.42
N GLN A 70 1.93 -10.51 4.09
CA GLN A 70 0.96 -11.40 3.42
C GLN A 70 -0.21 -10.61 2.84
N GLN A 71 -0.72 -9.63 3.58
CA GLN A 71 -1.82 -8.79 3.11
C GLN A 71 -1.41 -7.92 1.92
N GLU A 72 -0.21 -7.32 1.94
CA GLU A 72 0.32 -6.55 0.80
C GLU A 72 0.48 -7.41 -0.46
N PHE A 73 0.92 -8.66 -0.31
CA PHE A 73 1.05 -9.60 -1.42
C PHE A 73 -0.32 -9.95 -2.02
N GLU A 74 -1.31 -10.23 -1.16
CA GLU A 74 -2.68 -10.54 -1.59
C GLU A 74 -3.33 -9.33 -2.29
N GLU A 75 -3.12 -8.12 -1.79
CA GLU A 75 -3.59 -6.89 -2.43
C GLU A 75 -2.96 -6.66 -3.82
N LEU A 76 -1.66 -6.92 -3.98
CA LEU A 76 -0.99 -6.83 -5.27
C LEU A 76 -1.53 -7.86 -6.28
N GLU A 77 -1.78 -9.09 -5.82
CA GLU A 77 -2.36 -10.15 -6.65
C GLU A 77 -3.79 -9.80 -7.09
N LEU A 78 -4.61 -9.29 -6.17
CA LEU A 78 -5.96 -8.79 -6.44
C LEU A 78 -5.96 -7.64 -7.47
N VAL A 79 -5.05 -6.67 -7.32
CA VAL A 79 -4.89 -5.55 -8.26
C VAL A 79 -4.50 -6.06 -9.65
N LYS A 80 -3.56 -7.01 -9.73
CA LYS A 80 -3.13 -7.62 -10.98
C LYS A 80 -4.29 -8.32 -11.68
N LEU A 81 -5.02 -9.15 -10.95
CA LEU A 81 -6.17 -9.89 -11.48
C LEU A 81 -7.26 -8.93 -11.95
N ALA A 82 -7.60 -7.91 -11.15
CA ALA A 82 -8.58 -6.90 -11.54
C ALA A 82 -8.19 -6.19 -12.84
N TYR A 83 -6.92 -5.78 -12.99
CA TYR A 83 -6.44 -5.15 -14.23
C TYR A 83 -6.55 -6.10 -15.44
N GLU A 84 -6.12 -7.35 -15.28
CA GLU A 84 -6.16 -8.36 -16.35
C GLU A 84 -7.59 -8.67 -16.78
N THR A 85 -8.54 -8.75 -15.86
CA THR A 85 -9.95 -9.01 -16.20
C THR A 85 -10.56 -7.92 -17.07
N VAL A 86 -10.14 -6.67 -16.90
CA VAL A 86 -10.72 -5.53 -17.63
C VAL A 86 -9.99 -5.27 -18.95
N THR A 87 -8.66 -5.35 -18.94
CA THR A 87 -7.85 -5.02 -20.12
C THR A 87 -7.54 -6.24 -21.00
N LEU A 88 -7.69 -7.45 -20.45
CA LEU A 88 -7.23 -8.72 -21.05
C LEU A 88 -5.71 -8.73 -21.33
N THR A 89 -4.96 -7.90 -20.63
CA THR A 89 -3.51 -7.75 -20.76
C THR A 89 -2.87 -7.68 -19.38
N SER A 90 -1.61 -8.10 -19.25
CA SER A 90 -0.89 -7.98 -17.99
C SER A 90 -0.42 -6.53 -17.75
N PRO A 91 -0.55 -6.01 -16.53
CA PRO A 91 -0.08 -4.67 -16.19
C PRO A 91 1.44 -4.64 -16.12
N THR A 92 2.03 -3.49 -16.46
CA THR A 92 3.45 -3.21 -16.20
C THR A 92 3.70 -3.01 -14.71
N GLU A 93 4.92 -3.29 -14.24
CA GLU A 93 5.32 -3.09 -12.84
C GLU A 93 5.06 -1.65 -12.34
N GLU A 94 5.29 -0.64 -13.18
CA GLU A 94 4.97 0.75 -12.84
C GLU A 94 3.48 0.96 -12.50
N ILE A 95 2.59 0.34 -13.27
CA ILE A 95 1.14 0.47 -13.07
C ILE A 95 0.70 -0.32 -11.85
N LEU A 96 1.25 -1.52 -11.64
CA LEU A 96 0.99 -2.30 -10.42
C LEU A 96 1.37 -1.51 -9.16
N ASN A 97 2.55 -0.91 -9.14
CA ASN A 97 3.01 -0.10 -8.01
C ASN A 97 2.12 1.13 -7.80
N LEU A 98 1.73 1.82 -8.87
CA LEU A 98 0.80 2.96 -8.79
C LEU A 98 -0.57 2.56 -8.22
N LEU A 99 -1.13 1.44 -8.70
CA LEU A 99 -2.44 0.96 -8.27
C LEU A 99 -2.41 0.42 -6.83
N SER A 100 -1.29 -0.20 -6.41
CA SER A 100 -1.07 -0.61 -5.03
C SER A 100 -1.11 0.58 -4.07
N VAL A 101 -0.40 1.68 -4.38
CA VAL A 101 -0.40 2.90 -3.57
C VAL A 101 -1.80 3.54 -3.50
N VAL A 102 -2.56 3.45 -4.58
CA VAL A 102 -3.92 3.97 -4.67
C VAL A 102 -4.94 3.11 -3.92
N GLY A 103 -4.65 1.81 -3.76
CA GLY A 103 -5.49 0.83 -3.10
C GLY A 103 -6.51 0.16 -4.02
N ILE A 104 -6.92 -1.05 -3.65
CA ILE A 104 -7.79 -1.91 -4.46
C ILE A 104 -9.16 -1.30 -4.78
N LYS A 105 -9.82 -0.67 -3.80
CA LYS A 105 -11.14 -0.04 -3.99
C LYS A 105 -11.10 1.00 -5.10
N ARG A 106 -10.13 1.91 -5.02
CA ARG A 106 -9.98 3.01 -5.97
C ARG A 106 -9.53 2.51 -7.34
N THR A 107 -8.72 1.46 -7.38
CA THR A 107 -8.35 0.75 -8.62
C THR A 107 -9.59 0.21 -9.35
N LEU A 108 -10.48 -0.48 -8.64
CA LEU A 108 -11.71 -1.03 -9.22
C LEU A 108 -12.64 0.07 -9.76
N GLU A 109 -12.75 1.21 -9.08
CA GLU A 109 -13.50 2.36 -9.57
C GLU A 109 -12.95 2.86 -10.91
N ILE A 110 -11.62 3.01 -11.03
CA ILE A 110 -10.97 3.47 -12.27
C ILE A 110 -11.20 2.47 -13.40
N LEU A 111 -11.07 1.17 -13.11
CA LEU A 111 -11.30 0.09 -14.08
C LEU A 111 -12.77 0.04 -14.52
N LEU A 112 -13.72 0.33 -13.62
CA LEU A 112 -15.14 0.42 -13.95
C LEU A 112 -15.42 1.57 -14.92
N ILE A 113 -14.83 2.75 -14.69
CA ILE A 113 -14.94 3.90 -15.62
C ILE A 113 -14.39 3.51 -16.99
N MET A 114 -13.30 2.76 -17.02
CA MET A 114 -12.71 2.27 -18.26
C MET A 114 -13.66 1.35 -19.04
N GLN A 115 -14.35 0.42 -18.36
CA GLN A 115 -15.36 -0.45 -18.97
C GLN A 115 -16.59 0.32 -19.45
N GLN A 116 -17.06 1.30 -18.67
CA GLN A 116 -18.23 2.11 -19.00
C GLN A 116 -17.96 3.14 -20.10
N SER A 117 -16.69 3.38 -20.44
CA SER A 117 -16.34 4.32 -21.50
C SER A 117 -16.90 3.88 -22.86
N THR A 118 -17.51 4.82 -23.59
CA THR A 118 -18.23 4.54 -24.84
C THR A 118 -17.33 4.02 -25.97
N SER A 119 -16.01 4.18 -25.85
CA SER A 119 -15.03 3.71 -26.82
C SER A 119 -13.97 2.86 -26.15
N LYS A 120 -13.61 1.73 -26.77
CA LYS A 120 -12.54 0.86 -26.27
C LYS A 120 -11.25 1.66 -26.06
N VAL A 121 -10.74 1.63 -24.83
CA VAL A 121 -9.49 2.29 -24.46
C VAL A 121 -8.32 1.54 -25.10
N LYS A 122 -7.60 2.22 -26.00
CA LYS A 122 -6.43 1.64 -26.70
C LYS A 122 -5.18 1.54 -25.84
N LYS A 123 -5.04 2.44 -24.85
CA LYS A 123 -3.88 2.55 -23.97
C LYS A 123 -4.36 2.59 -22.51
N PRO A 124 -4.55 1.43 -21.86
CA PRO A 124 -5.08 1.36 -20.51
C PRO A 124 -4.19 2.09 -19.49
N ASP A 125 -2.87 1.96 -19.61
CA ASP A 125 -1.92 2.56 -18.66
C ASP A 125 -2.01 4.10 -18.64
N GLY A 126 -2.09 4.71 -19.82
CA GLY A 126 -2.25 6.16 -19.95
C GLY A 126 -3.60 6.65 -19.45
N PHE A 127 -4.65 5.82 -19.59
CA PHE A 127 -5.97 6.11 -19.06
C PHE A 127 -5.96 6.11 -17.53
N ILE A 128 -5.36 5.09 -16.91
CA ILE A 128 -5.25 4.99 -15.45
C ILE A 128 -4.44 6.16 -14.88
N LYS A 129 -3.26 6.46 -15.45
CA LYS A 129 -2.42 7.59 -15.02
C LYS A 129 -3.21 8.91 -15.08
N LYS A 130 -4.04 9.11 -16.11
CA LYS A 130 -4.90 10.28 -16.23
C LYS A 130 -6.05 10.28 -15.23
N ALA A 131 -6.74 9.15 -15.04
CA ALA A 131 -7.85 9.04 -14.11
C ALA A 131 -7.43 9.32 -12.67
N ILE A 132 -6.22 8.89 -12.27
CA ILE A 132 -5.63 9.20 -10.97
C ILE A 132 -5.35 10.71 -10.86
N ARG A 133 -4.68 11.29 -11.87
CA ARG A 133 -4.32 12.72 -11.85
C ARG A 133 -5.54 13.65 -11.78
N GLU A 134 -6.59 13.34 -12.54
CA GLU A 134 -7.81 14.14 -12.61
C GLU A 134 -8.86 13.70 -11.56
N ASN A 135 -8.52 12.73 -10.71
CA ASN A 135 -9.38 12.13 -9.68
C ASN A 135 -10.79 11.75 -10.17
N TRP A 136 -10.90 11.04 -11.29
CA TRP A 136 -12.20 10.67 -11.87
C TRP A 136 -12.99 9.71 -11.00
N SER A 137 -14.29 9.94 -10.85
CA SER A 137 -15.20 9.06 -10.11
C SER A 137 -15.98 8.13 -11.04
N PRO A 138 -16.56 7.01 -10.56
CA PRO A 138 -17.43 6.14 -11.36
C PRO A 138 -18.61 6.86 -12.03
N THR A 139 -19.05 7.99 -11.46
CA THR A 139 -20.11 8.83 -12.03
C THR A 139 -19.60 9.81 -13.10
N THR A 140 -18.29 9.94 -13.26
CA THR A 140 -17.66 10.82 -14.25
C THR A 140 -17.55 10.11 -15.59
N ILE A 141 -18.28 10.59 -16.59
CA ILE A 141 -18.18 10.05 -17.96
C ILE A 141 -16.89 10.58 -18.61
N PRO A 142 -15.98 9.71 -19.09
CA PRO A 142 -14.75 10.15 -19.73
C PRO A 142 -15.06 10.79 -21.09
N VAL A 143 -14.96 12.12 -21.18
CA VAL A 143 -15.10 12.84 -22.45
C VAL A 143 -13.78 12.80 -23.22
N LYS A 144 -13.82 12.30 -24.45
CA LYS A 144 -12.68 12.34 -25.37
C LYS A 144 -12.36 13.80 -25.70
N LEU A 145 -11.27 14.32 -25.13
CA LEU A 145 -10.80 15.66 -25.48
C LEU A 145 -10.42 15.68 -26.97
N PRO A 146 -10.89 16.67 -27.76
CA PRO A 146 -10.42 16.84 -29.12
C PRO A 146 -8.90 17.04 -29.07
N LYS A 147 -8.17 16.34 -29.93
CA LYS A 147 -6.74 16.61 -30.10
C LYS A 147 -6.62 18.06 -30.54
N LYS A 148 -5.93 18.90 -29.76
CA LYS A 148 -5.57 20.25 -30.19
C LYS A 148 -4.71 20.07 -31.43
N GLN A 149 -5.30 20.23 -32.61
CA GLN A 149 -4.56 20.30 -33.85
C GLN A 149 -3.82 21.63 -33.77
N SER A 150 -2.61 21.62 -33.19
CA SER A 150 -1.70 22.73 -33.39
C SER A 150 -1.39 22.71 -34.89
N LYS A 151 -2.05 23.60 -35.64
CA LYS A 151 -1.65 23.91 -37.00
C LYS A 151 -0.16 24.24 -36.99
N HIS A 152 0.58 23.81 -38.01
CA HIS A 152 1.99 24.17 -38.10
C HIS A 152 2.10 25.70 -38.20
N ILE A 153 3.20 26.31 -37.74
CA ILE A 153 3.37 27.78 -37.67
C ILE A 153 3.05 28.48 -39.01
N TYR A 154 3.36 27.84 -40.14
CA TYR A 154 3.08 28.36 -41.48
C TYR A 154 1.62 28.14 -41.96
N ASP A 155 0.84 27.29 -41.30
CA ASP A 155 -0.58 27.04 -41.56
C ASP A 155 -1.51 27.91 -40.70
N LEU A 156 -0.95 28.76 -39.81
CA LEU A 156 -1.74 29.67 -38.98
C LEU A 156 -2.24 30.86 -39.81
N THR A 157 -3.55 31.05 -39.81
CA THR A 157 -4.21 32.24 -40.36
C THR A 157 -4.18 33.40 -39.34
N GLN A 158 -4.40 34.65 -39.79
CA GLN A 158 -4.46 35.81 -38.88
C GLN A 158 -5.47 35.62 -37.72
N GLN A 159 -6.61 34.98 -37.99
CA GLN A 159 -7.62 34.65 -36.98
C GLN A 159 -7.10 33.66 -35.92
N ASP A 160 -6.20 32.74 -36.30
CA ASP A 160 -5.58 31.81 -35.34
C ASP A 160 -4.61 32.54 -34.40
N TYR A 161 -3.88 33.56 -34.89
CA TYR A 161 -2.99 34.40 -34.08
C TYR A 161 -3.79 35.23 -33.06
N GLU A 162 -4.89 35.85 -33.49
CA GLU A 162 -5.79 36.61 -32.61
C GLU A 162 -6.41 35.72 -31.52
N ALA A 163 -6.79 34.48 -31.85
CA ALA A 163 -7.32 33.53 -30.85
C ALA A 163 -6.27 33.10 -29.80
N ILE A 164 -5.00 32.95 -30.20
CA ILE A 164 -3.89 32.64 -29.28
C ILE A 164 -3.61 33.82 -28.35
N GLU A 165 -3.68 35.05 -28.87
CA GLU A 165 -3.47 36.27 -28.09
C GLU A 165 -4.58 36.47 -27.05
N ASN A 166 -5.84 36.23 -27.42
CA ASN A 166 -6.97 36.26 -26.49
C ASN A 166 -6.87 35.19 -25.38
N GLN A 167 -6.36 33.98 -25.69
CA GLN A 167 -6.11 32.95 -24.66
C GLN A 167 -5.02 33.38 -23.66
N LYS A 168 -3.95 34.03 -24.13
CA LYS A 168 -2.90 34.57 -23.24
C LYS A 168 -3.40 35.72 -22.38
N GLN A 169 -4.28 36.58 -22.90
CA GLN A 169 -4.86 37.68 -22.12
C GLN A 169 -5.74 37.19 -20.95
N HIS A 170 -6.34 36.00 -21.04
CA HIS A 170 -7.11 35.41 -19.93
C HIS A 170 -6.23 34.70 -18.89
N GLU A 171 -5.02 34.25 -19.24
CA GLU A 171 -4.05 33.69 -18.29
C GLU A 171 -3.33 34.78 -17.47
N TYR A 172 -3.16 35.98 -18.04
CA TYR A 172 -2.55 37.13 -17.36
C TYR A 172 -3.60 38.09 -16.78
N GLN A 173 -4.48 37.61 -15.91
CA GLN A 173 -5.08 38.49 -14.90
C GLN A 173 -4.02 38.73 -13.81
N SER A 174 -3.03 39.58 -14.11
CA SER A 174 -2.09 40.04 -13.10
C SER A 174 -2.89 40.78 -12.04
N LYS A 175 -2.83 40.32 -10.78
CA LYS A 175 -3.29 41.12 -9.64
C LYS A 175 -2.42 42.37 -9.60
N VAL A 176 -2.91 43.47 -10.17
CA VAL A 176 -2.30 44.78 -9.99
C VAL A 176 -2.45 45.12 -8.50
N PRO A 177 -1.37 45.25 -7.72
CA PRO A 177 -1.50 45.80 -6.37
C PRO A 177 -1.80 47.30 -6.55
N LEU A 178 -3.03 47.70 -6.24
CA LEU A 178 -3.41 49.10 -6.13
C LEU A 178 -2.67 49.69 -4.93
N PHE A 179 -1.50 50.31 -5.16
CA PHE A 179 -0.90 51.21 -4.19
C PHE A 179 -1.59 52.57 -4.30
N ASN A 180 -2.37 52.91 -3.28
CA ASN A 180 -3.08 54.18 -3.15
C ASN A 180 -2.06 55.27 -2.73
N TRP A 181 -1.52 56.03 -3.68
CA TRP A 181 -0.49 57.07 -3.45
C TRP A 181 -1.08 58.48 -3.18
N LEU A 182 -2.29 58.55 -2.61
CA LEU A 182 -2.98 59.82 -2.33
C LEU A 182 -3.57 59.83 -0.92
N GLU A 183 -2.74 59.48 0.06
CA GLU A 183 -2.87 59.97 1.43
C GLU A 183 -1.63 60.82 1.74
N GLU A 184 -1.73 62.11 1.42
CA GLU A 184 -1.16 63.24 2.19
C GLU A 184 -1.94 64.52 1.86
#